data_AF-A0A326RZS5-F1
#
_entry.id   AF-A0A326RZS5-F1
#
_cell.length_a   1.000
_cell.length_b   1.000
_cell.length_c   1.000
_cell.angle_alpha   90.00
_cell.angle_beta   90.00
_cell.angle_gamma   90.00
#
_symmetry.space_group_name_H-M   'P 1'
#
loop_
_entity.id
_entity.type
_entity.pdbx_description
1 polymer ?
#
loop_
_entity_poly.entity_id
_entity_poly.type
_entity_poly.pdbx_seq_one_letter_code
_entity_poly.pdbx_strand_id
1 'polypeptide(L)'
;MIIQTLKCDFLIEGSGEMDGTLFIYSDSIDELQRLFGSSAVEYSSKPEWKYRALTCKQDFANALILIVKEIDYNNFSLPRMVMA
;
A
#
# COMPACT_ATOMS: atom_id res chain seq x y z
N MET A 1 2.42 -8.66 1.75
CA MET A 1 3.77 -8.04 1.89
C MET A 1 3.60 -6.66 2.47
N ILE A 2 4.50 -6.20 3.35
CA ILE A 2 4.47 -4.82 3.87
C ILE A 2 5.68 -4.07 3.30
N ILE A 3 5.46 -2.83 2.85
CA ILE A 3 6.50 -1.88 2.43
C ILE A 3 6.40 -0.68 3.34
N GLN A 4 7.48 -0.37 4.04
CA GLN A 4 7.57 0.80 4.90
C GLN A 4 8.36 1.89 4.17
N THR A 5 7.77 3.08 4.09
CA THR A 5 8.43 4.26 3.52
C THR A 5 8.63 5.30 4.59
N LEU A 6 9.42 6.34 4.28
CA LEU A 6 9.59 7.49 5.16
C LEU A 6 8.29 8.26 5.42
N LYS A 7 7.23 8.04 4.63
CA LYS A 7 5.97 8.79 4.69
C LYS A 7 4.81 7.99 5.25
N CYS A 8 4.69 6.72 4.87
CA CYS A 8 3.56 5.86 5.19
C CYS A 8 3.92 4.39 5.01
N ASP A 9 3.02 3.52 5.46
CA ASP A 9 3.16 2.08 5.28
C ASP A 9 2.17 1.59 4.20
N PHE A 10 2.59 0.58 3.45
CA PHE A 10 1.76 -0.10 2.46
C PHE A 10 1.65 -1.58 2.78
N LEU A 11 0.44 -2.12 2.78
CA LEU A 11 0.16 -3.55 2.84
C LEU A 11 -0.35 -4.04 1.47
N ILE A 12 0.32 -5.05 0.92
CA ILE A 12 0.03 -5.65 -0.38
C ILE A 12 -0.53 -7.04 -0.17
N GLU A 13 -1.72 -7.28 -0.69
CA GLU A 13 -2.42 -8.56 -0.66
C GLU A 13 -2.94 -8.94 -2.04
N GLY A 14 -3.08 -10.24 -2.29
CA GLY A 14 -3.84 -10.71 -3.45
C GLY A 14 -5.30 -10.30 -3.33
N SER A 15 -5.91 -9.84 -4.41
CA SER A 15 -7.31 -9.38 -4.37
C SER A 15 -8.31 -10.54 -4.20
N GLY A 16 -7.99 -11.71 -4.76
CA GLY A 16 -8.91 -12.83 -4.87
C GLY A 16 -10.06 -12.61 -5.88
N GLU A 17 -10.21 -11.42 -6.44
CA GLU A 17 -11.28 -11.06 -7.38
C GLU A 17 -10.96 -11.46 -8.82
N MET A 18 -9.70 -11.26 -9.24
CA MET A 18 -9.22 -11.59 -10.58
C MET A 18 -7.74 -11.96 -10.53
N ASP A 19 -7.32 -12.88 -11.40
CA ASP A 19 -5.88 -13.15 -11.52
C ASP A 19 -5.14 -11.89 -12.00
N GLY A 20 -3.97 -11.65 -11.42
CA GLY A 20 -3.15 -10.48 -11.74
C GLY A 20 -3.54 -9.19 -11.04
N THR A 21 -4.53 -9.16 -10.14
CA THR A 21 -4.87 -7.97 -9.34
C THR A 21 -4.47 -8.09 -7.87
N LEU A 22 -4.27 -6.94 -7.24
CA LEU A 22 -3.77 -6.78 -5.88
C LEU A 22 -4.61 -5.72 -5.15
N PHE A 23 -4.80 -5.89 -3.85
CA PHE A 23 -5.18 -4.80 -2.96
C PHE A 23 -3.93 -4.18 -2.35
N ILE A 24 -3.83 -2.86 -2.49
CA ILE A 24 -2.79 -2.04 -1.85
C ILE A 24 -3.46 -1.20 -0.79
N TYR A 25 -3.15 -1.49 0.47
CA TYR A 25 -3.66 -0.76 1.62
C TYR A 25 -2.63 0.25 2.12
N SER A 26 -3.09 1.33 2.75
CA SER A 26 -2.24 2.29 3.44
C SER A 26 -2.97 3.00 4.58
N ASP A 27 -2.18 3.57 5.50
CA ASP A 27 -2.62 4.53 6.51
C ASP A 27 -2.72 5.96 5.94
N SER A 28 -2.23 6.21 4.72
CA SER A 28 -2.26 7.50 4.03
C SER A 28 -3.06 7.46 2.73
N ILE A 29 -4.19 8.18 2.68
CA ILE A 29 -4.98 8.34 1.46
C ILE A 29 -4.22 9.14 0.40
N ASP A 30 -3.48 10.18 0.79
CA ASP A 30 -2.77 11.08 -0.13
C ASP A 30 -1.70 10.32 -0.92
N GLU A 31 -0.98 9.40 -0.27
CA GLU A 31 0.05 8.58 -0.91
C GLU A 31 -0.56 7.52 -1.84
N LEU A 32 -1.71 6.93 -1.49
CA LEU A 32 -2.45 6.06 -2.42
C LEU A 32 -2.94 6.83 -3.65
N GLN A 33 -3.50 8.02 -3.47
CA GLN A 33 -3.96 8.85 -4.59
C GLN A 33 -2.81 9.33 -5.47
N ARG A 34 -1.64 9.63 -4.88
CA ARG A 34 -0.42 9.99 -5.62
C ARG A 34 0.06 8.84 -6.52
N LEU A 35 -0.05 7.60 -6.06
CA LEU A 35 0.46 6.42 -6.78
C LEU A 35 -0.54 5.85 -7.80
N PHE A 36 -1.83 5.84 -7.45
CA PHE A 36 -2.86 5.13 -8.22
C PHE A 36 -3.99 6.03 -8.75
N GLY A 37 -3.96 7.32 -8.42
CA GLY A 37 -5.00 8.29 -8.79
C GLY A 37 -6.18 8.32 -7.82
N SER A 38 -6.90 9.45 -7.79
CA SER A 38 -7.98 9.71 -6.84
C SER A 38 -9.22 8.84 -7.03
N SER A 39 -9.51 8.40 -8.27
CA SER A 39 -10.70 7.59 -8.59
C SER A 39 -10.59 6.11 -8.17
N ALA A 40 -9.40 5.67 -7.72
CA ALA A 40 -9.11 4.26 -7.45
C ALA A 40 -9.03 3.91 -5.95
N VAL A 41 -9.27 4.88 -5.05
CA VAL A 41 -9.07 4.69 -3.61
C VAL A 41 -10.40 4.59 -2.86
N GLU A 42 -10.53 3.54 -2.06
CA GLU A 42 -11.70 3.23 -1.24
C GLU A 42 -11.33 3.17 0.25
N TYR A 43 -12.32 3.31 1.12
CA TYR A 43 -12.17 2.96 2.52
C TYR A 43 -12.15 1.45 2.69
N SER A 44 -11.29 0.99 3.60
CA SER A 44 -11.17 -0.41 3.97
C SER A 44 -11.79 -0.63 5.35
N SER A 45 -12.34 -1.84 5.55
CA SER A 45 -12.89 -2.27 6.84
C SER A 45 -11.81 -2.69 7.85
N LYS A 46 -10.54 -2.74 7.43
CA LYS A 46 -9.42 -3.09 8.31
C LYS A 46 -9.04 -1.90 9.19
N PRO A 47 -9.08 -2.02 10.53
CA PRO A 47 -8.87 -0.90 11.45
C PRO A 47 -7.53 -0.17 11.25
N GLU A 48 -6.47 -0.93 10.97
CA GLU A 48 -5.10 -0.43 10.81
C GLU A 48 -4.77 0.03 9.38
N TRP A 49 -5.64 -0.31 8.44
CA TRP A 49 -5.43 -0.15 7.01
C TRP A 49 -6.65 0.54 6.43
N LYS A 50 -6.79 1.84 6.73
CA LYS A 50 -8.01 2.63 6.53
C LYS A 50 -8.38 2.82 5.07
N TYR A 51 -7.38 2.85 4.20
CA TYR A 51 -7.55 3.12 2.78
C TYR A 51 -7.00 1.96 1.97
N ARG A 52 -7.62 1.69 0.80
CA ARG A 52 -7.15 0.70 -0.14
C ARG A 52 -7.34 1.13 -1.59
N ALA A 53 -6.53 0.59 -2.49
CA ALA A 53 -6.74 0.65 -3.92
C ALA A 53 -6.69 -0.76 -4.51
N LEU A 54 -7.61 -1.07 -5.43
CA LEU A 54 -7.52 -2.26 -6.29
C LEU A 54 -6.70 -1.89 -7.53
N THR A 55 -5.66 -2.67 -7.82
CA THR A 55 -4.78 -2.40 -8.96
C THR A 55 -4.28 -3.69 -9.59
N CYS A 56 -3.72 -3.61 -10.80
CA CYS A 56 -3.06 -4.76 -11.42
C CYS A 56 -1.58 -4.85 -11.00
N LYS A 57 -0.98 -6.04 -11.10
CA LYS A 57 0.44 -6.27 -10.76
C LYS A 57 1.39 -5.35 -11.55
N GLN A 58 1.04 -4.98 -12.78
CA GLN A 58 1.85 -4.09 -13.62
C GLN A 58 1.85 -2.65 -13.11
N ASP A 59 0.68 -2.11 -12.77
CA ASP A 59 0.57 -0.77 -12.20
C ASP A 59 1.24 -0.69 -10.84
N PHE A 60 1.11 -1.74 -10.02
CA PHE A 60 1.86 -1.85 -8.78
C PHE A 60 3.38 -1.87 -9.01
N ALA A 61 3.89 -2.61 -10.00
CA ALA A 61 5.31 -2.61 -10.32
C ALA A 61 5.81 -1.21 -10.73
N ASN A 62 5.01 -0.47 -11.51
CA ASN A 62 5.32 0.91 -11.86
C ASN A 62 5.37 1.82 -10.61
N ALA A 63 4.39 1.69 -9.72
CA ALA A 63 4.38 2.41 -8.45
C ALA A 63 5.59 2.05 -7.57
N LEU A 64 5.99 0.78 -7.54
CA LEU A 64 7.15 0.29 -6.78
C LEU A 64 8.45 0.99 -7.21
N ILE A 65 8.65 1.19 -8.52
CA ILE A 65 9.80 1.91 -9.06
C ILE A 65 9.84 3.35 -8.54
N LEU A 66 8.69 4.00 -8.37
CA LEU A 66 8.63 5.37 -7.85
C LEU A 66 8.96 5.44 -6.35
N ILE A 67 8.51 4.46 -5.58
CA ILE A 67 8.67 4.46 -4.11
C ILE A 67 9.95 3.79 -3.62
N VAL A 68 10.71 3.10 -4.47
CA VAL A 68 11.93 2.37 -4.05
C VAL A 68 12.96 3.26 -3.35
N LYS A 69 13.03 4.54 -3.75
CA LYS A 69 13.90 5.57 -3.16
C LYS A 69 13.38 6.12 -1.83
N GLU A 70 12.10 5.87 -1.53
CA GLU A 70 11.39 6.36 -0.35
C GLU A 70 11.29 5.28 0.74
N ILE A 71 11.71 4.04 0.44
CA ILE A 71 11.75 2.93 1.40
C ILE A 71 12.69 3.28 2.55
N ASP A 72 12.23 3.07 3.77
CA ASP A 72 13.06 3.25 4.97
C ASP A 72 13.95 2.02 5.17
N TYR A 73 15.20 2.10 4.70
CA TYR A 73 16.20 1.04 4.90
C TYR A 73 16.88 1.09 6.26
N ASN A 74 16.72 2.16 7.03
CA ASN A 74 17.40 2.33 8.32
C ASN A 74 16.58 1.73 9.46
N ASN A 75 15.24 1.80 9.36
CA ASN A 75 14.33 1.28 10.36
C ASN A 75 13.34 0.29 9.74
N PHE A 76 13.83 -0.88 9.32
CA PHE A 76 13.00 -2.09 9.21
C PHE A 76 12.61 -2.58 10.62
N SER A 77 11.89 -1.74 11.35
CA SER A 77 11.23 -2.18 12.57
C SER A 77 10.20 -3.25 12.18
N LEU A 78 10.05 -4.29 13.01
CA LEU A 78 8.95 -5.26 12.90
C LEU A 78 7.67 -4.50 12.52
N PRO A 79 6.90 -4.98 11.53
CA PRO A 79 5.74 -4.25 10.99
C PRO A 79 4.97 -3.70 12.17
N ARG A 80 4.78 -2.38 12.24
CA ARG A 80 4.26 -1.67 13.40
C ARG A 80 3.14 -2.51 14.04
N MET A 81 3.50 -3.36 14.98
CA MET A 81 2.54 -4.18 15.73
C MET A 81 2.00 -3.18 16.72
N VAL A 82 1.00 -2.43 16.28
CA VAL A 82 0.24 -1.61 17.20
C VAL A 82 -0.57 -2.61 18.01
N MET A 83 -0.27 -2.62 19.31
CA MET A 83 -0.84 -3.55 20.27
C MET A 83 -2.37 -3.58 20.19
N ALA A 84 -2.90 -4.78 20.44
CA ALA A 84 -4.31 -5.16 20.53
C ALA A 84 -5.19 -4.18 21.33
#